data_AF-A0A954YFG7-F1
#
_entry.id   AF-A0A954YFG7-F1
#
_cell.length_a   1.000
_cell.length_b   1.000
_cell.length_c   1.000
_cell.angle_alpha   90.00
_cell.angle_beta   90.00
_cell.angle_gamma   90.00
#
_symmetry.space_group_name_H-M   'P 1'
#
loop_
_entity.id
_entity.type
_entity.pdbx_description
1 polymer ?
#
loop_
_entity_poly.entity_id
_entity_poly.type
_entity_poly.pdbx_seq_one_letter_code
_entity_poly.pdbx_strand_id
1 'polypeptide(L)'
;EERLRSHGLEHDMNWTPAAITAFARDQITIVVDNIVTNAIEAMPNGGKLRVSFRQEDDVARLTITDSGPGIPLGEMDHLFEPFFTTKGDTPDGDTRHTGMGLAVAHGLVHEMHGSITAMNAPGGGLRVEIIWPVGGAGRSCS
;
A
#
# COMPACT_ATOMS: atom_id res chain seq x y z
N GLU A 1 2.00 12.66 7.17
CA GLU A 1 0.95 13.68 7.01
C GLU A 1 1.39 14.94 6.28
N GLU A 2 2.49 15.59 6.67
CA GLU A 2 2.99 16.80 6.00
C GLU A 2 3.12 16.64 4.48
N ARG A 3 3.68 15.49 4.05
CA ARG A 3 3.79 15.10 2.64
C ARG A 3 2.45 15.01 1.90
N LEU A 4 1.36 14.66 2.60
CA LEU A 4 0.01 14.58 2.01
C LEU A 4 -0.58 15.98 1.86
N ARG A 5 -0.43 16.82 2.90
CA ARG A 5 -0.89 18.21 2.89
C ARG A 5 -0.19 19.03 1.82
N SER A 6 1.12 18.86 1.63
CA SER A 6 1.89 19.58 0.61
C SER A 6 1.48 19.23 -0.83
N HIS A 7 0.86 18.07 -1.05
CA HIS A 7 0.33 17.63 -2.35
C HIS A 7 -1.19 17.85 -2.49
N GLY A 8 -1.82 18.62 -1.59
CA GLY A 8 -3.25 18.92 -1.65
C GLY A 8 -4.14 17.69 -1.46
N LEU A 9 -3.65 16.66 -0.77
CA LEU A 9 -4.44 15.45 -0.49
C LEU A 9 -5.23 15.59 0.80
N GLU A 10 -6.56 15.44 0.68
CA GLU A 10 -7.41 15.14 1.81
C GLU A 10 -7.06 13.74 2.33
N HIS A 11 -6.96 13.58 3.64
CA HIS A 11 -6.66 12.29 4.25
C HIS A 11 -7.65 11.95 5.35
N ASP A 12 -8.02 10.68 5.40
CA ASP A 12 -8.87 10.08 6.41
C ASP A 12 -8.15 8.86 6.97
N MET A 13 -7.90 8.86 8.27
CA MET A 13 -7.12 7.84 8.94
C MET A 13 -7.92 7.21 10.07
N ASN A 14 -8.20 5.91 9.94
CA ASN A 14 -8.96 5.15 10.93
C ASN A 14 -8.14 3.97 11.43
N TRP A 15 -7.74 4.04 12.70
CA TRP A 15 -6.89 3.06 13.37
C TRP A 15 -7.61 2.43 14.55
N THR A 16 -7.65 1.10 14.60
CA THR A 16 -7.88 0.38 15.86
C THR A 16 -6.57 -0.26 16.31
N PRO A 17 -6.29 -0.34 17.63
CA PRO A 17 -5.13 -1.08 18.12
C PRO A 17 -5.15 -2.51 17.56
N ALA A 18 -4.07 -2.92 16.90
CA ALA A 18 -3.90 -4.30 16.44
C ALA A 18 -2.65 -4.89 17.07
N ALA A 19 -2.76 -6.11 17.60
CA ALA A 19 -1.64 -6.83 18.18
C ALA A 19 -0.79 -7.47 17.07
N ILE A 20 -0.05 -6.65 16.33
CA ILE A 20 1.00 -7.18 15.43
C ILE A 20 2.21 -7.53 16.30
N THR A 21 2.27 -8.76 16.82
CA THR A 21 3.44 -9.27 17.52
C THR A 21 4.52 -9.70 16.52
N ALA A 22 5.69 -9.07 16.64
CA ALA A 22 6.97 -9.41 16.00
C ALA A 22 7.11 -9.20 14.47
N PHE A 23 6.60 -8.10 13.93
CA PHE A 23 7.17 -7.54 12.69
C PHE A 23 7.97 -6.28 12.98
N ALA A 24 9.10 -6.12 12.29
CA ALA A 24 9.93 -4.94 12.42
C ALA A 24 9.10 -3.74 11.95
N ARG A 25 8.79 -2.81 12.86
CA ARG A 25 8.16 -1.50 12.57
C ARG A 25 8.68 -0.88 11.28
N ASP A 26 9.97 -1.07 11.02
CA ASP A 26 10.68 -0.57 9.85
C ASP A 26 10.15 -1.17 8.53
N GLN A 27 9.90 -2.49 8.46
CA GLN A 27 9.33 -3.14 7.27
C GLN A 27 7.93 -2.62 6.96
N ILE A 28 7.06 -2.51 7.98
CA ILE A 28 5.72 -1.94 7.80
C ILE A 28 5.81 -0.50 7.33
N THR A 29 6.77 0.27 7.86
CA THR A 29 7.00 1.67 7.45
C THR A 29 7.37 1.73 5.96
N ILE A 30 8.25 0.83 5.49
CA ILE A 30 8.63 0.75 4.07
C ILE A 30 7.44 0.35 3.19
N VAL A 31 6.64 -0.64 3.61
CA VAL A 31 5.42 -1.06 2.89
C VAL A 31 4.45 0.11 2.74
N VAL A 32 4.13 0.79 3.84
CA VAL A 32 3.20 1.93 3.83
C VAL A 32 3.76 3.06 2.98
N ASP A 33 5.05 3.39 3.11
CA ASP A 33 5.66 4.50 2.36
C ASP A 33 5.62 4.25 0.86
N ASN A 34 5.90 3.03 0.41
CA ASN A 34 5.83 2.66 -1.01
C ASN A 34 4.41 2.81 -1.58
N ILE A 35 3.39 2.35 -0.85
CA ILE A 35 2.00 2.42 -1.30
C ILE A 35 1.51 3.88 -1.30
N VAL A 36 1.82 4.64 -0.23
CA VAL A 36 1.43 6.05 -0.12
C VAL A 36 2.12 6.92 -1.16
N THR A 37 3.41 6.69 -1.44
CA THR A 37 4.12 7.40 -2.51
C THR A 37 3.48 7.13 -3.88
N ASN A 38 3.14 5.88 -4.16
CA ASN A 38 2.44 5.54 -5.40
C ASN A 38 1.09 6.24 -5.54
N ALA A 39 0.33 6.35 -4.45
CA ALA A 39 -0.93 7.08 -4.42
C ALA A 39 -0.76 8.60 -4.62
N ILE A 40 0.25 9.21 -3.99
CA ILE A 40 0.58 10.64 -4.17
C ILE A 40 0.89 10.93 -5.63
N GLU A 41 1.75 10.12 -6.25
CA GLU A 41 2.12 10.27 -7.66
C GLU A 41 0.96 10.04 -8.61
N ALA A 42 -0.01 9.18 -8.25
CA ALA A 42 -1.22 8.96 -9.03
C ALA A 42 -2.22 10.13 -8.93
N MET A 43 -2.02 11.05 -7.98
CA MET A 43 -2.90 12.19 -7.70
C MET A 43 -2.13 13.53 -7.72
N PRO A 44 -1.46 13.91 -8.83
CA PRO A 44 -0.59 15.08 -8.89
C PRO A 44 -1.33 16.41 -8.68
N ASN A 45 -2.65 16.44 -8.93
CA ASN A 45 -3.49 17.62 -8.79
C ASN A 45 -4.30 17.63 -7.47
N GLY A 46 -3.92 16.80 -6.50
CA GLY A 46 -4.70 16.58 -5.29
C GLY A 46 -5.74 15.45 -5.47
N GLY A 47 -6.43 15.13 -4.38
CA GLY A 47 -7.29 13.95 -4.29
C GLY A 47 -7.53 13.51 -2.85
N LYS A 48 -8.05 12.29 -2.69
CA LYS A 48 -8.41 11.72 -1.38
C LYS A 48 -7.60 10.46 -1.15
N LEU A 49 -6.92 10.40 -0.01
CA LEU A 49 -6.24 9.21 0.46
C LEU A 49 -6.88 8.72 1.76
N ARG A 50 -7.50 7.55 1.74
CA ARG A 50 -8.01 6.90 2.94
C ARG A 50 -7.06 5.80 3.37
N VAL A 51 -6.63 5.83 4.63
CA VAL A 51 -5.85 4.78 5.26
C VAL A 51 -6.65 4.21 6.41
N SER A 52 -6.89 2.91 6.39
CA SER A 52 -7.56 2.22 7.49
C SER A 52 -6.74 1.04 7.95
N PHE A 53 -6.59 0.91 9.24
CA PHE A 53 -5.91 -0.23 9.84
C PHE A 53 -6.76 -0.77 10.97
N ARG A 54 -7.20 -2.02 10.81
CA ARG A 54 -8.09 -2.69 11.75
C ARG A 54 -7.60 -4.07 12.09
N GLN A 55 -7.84 -4.49 13.33
CA GLN A 55 -7.78 -5.90 13.68
C GLN A 55 -9.15 -6.51 13.47
N GLU A 56 -9.20 -7.63 12.77
CA GLU A 56 -10.39 -8.45 12.54
C GLU A 56 -10.03 -9.88 12.94
N ASP A 57 -10.55 -10.35 14.08
CA ASP A 57 -10.23 -11.66 14.65
C ASP A 57 -8.70 -11.90 14.77
N ASP A 58 -8.20 -12.91 14.06
CA ASP A 58 -6.80 -13.36 14.02
C ASP A 58 -6.01 -12.71 12.87
N VAL A 59 -6.53 -11.65 12.24
CA VAL A 59 -5.78 -10.87 11.24
C VAL A 59 -5.76 -9.35 11.50
N ALA A 60 -4.66 -8.71 11.12
CA ALA A 60 -4.57 -7.27 10.97
C ALA A 60 -4.74 -6.91 9.50
N ARG A 61 -5.71 -6.06 9.19
CA ARG A 61 -5.99 -5.55 7.84
C ARG A 61 -5.59 -4.09 7.72
N LEU A 62 -4.71 -3.79 6.79
CA LEU A 62 -4.39 -2.44 6.31
C LEU A 62 -5.04 -2.23 4.95
N THR A 63 -5.83 -1.18 4.80
CA THR A 63 -6.42 -0.76 3.53
C THR A 63 -5.97 0.66 3.22
N ILE A 64 -5.36 0.87 2.06
CA ILE A 64 -5.03 2.18 1.52
C ILE A 64 -5.84 2.36 0.24
N THR A 65 -6.64 3.43 0.16
CA THR A 65 -7.46 3.74 -1.01
C THR A 65 -7.21 5.17 -1.46
N ASP A 66 -6.77 5.35 -2.69
CA ASP A 66 -6.69 6.65 -3.34
C ASP A 66 -7.90 6.94 -4.22
N SER A 67 -8.01 8.18 -4.69
CA SER A 67 -9.01 8.62 -5.66
C SER A 67 -8.38 9.01 -7.00
N GLY A 68 -7.26 8.39 -7.35
CA GLY A 68 -6.57 8.60 -8.62
C GLY A 68 -7.31 7.98 -9.81
N PRO A 69 -6.65 7.80 -10.96
CA PRO A 69 -7.27 7.23 -12.16
C PRO A 69 -7.56 5.73 -12.04
N GLY A 70 -6.98 5.04 -11.05
CA GLY A 70 -6.98 3.58 -10.95
C GLY A 70 -6.00 2.94 -11.94
N ILE A 71 -6.16 1.64 -12.15
CA ILE A 71 -5.33 0.81 -13.02
C ILE A 71 -6.14 0.37 -14.25
N PRO A 72 -5.61 0.51 -15.48
CA PRO A 72 -6.27 0.06 -16.69
C PRO A 72 -6.61 -1.44 -16.68
N LEU A 73 -7.63 -1.83 -17.46
CA LEU A 73 -8.03 -3.23 -17.60
C LEU A 73 -6.88 -4.04 -18.21
N GLY A 74 -6.56 -5.20 -17.61
CA GLY A 74 -5.48 -6.08 -18.04
C GLY A 74 -4.12 -5.80 -17.37
N GLU A 75 -3.97 -4.66 -16.70
CA GLU A 75 -2.71 -4.27 -16.07
C GLU A 75 -2.64 -4.61 -14.56
N MET A 76 -3.76 -5.02 -13.97
CA MET A 76 -3.85 -5.28 -12.52
C MET A 76 -2.93 -6.41 -12.06
N ASP A 77 -2.78 -7.46 -12.87
CA ASP A 77 -1.99 -8.65 -12.52
C ASP A 77 -0.48 -8.35 -12.52
N HIS A 78 -0.06 -7.32 -13.27
CA HIS A 78 1.33 -6.89 -13.37
C HIS A 78 1.74 -5.87 -12.30
N LEU A 79 0.79 -5.40 -11.48
CA LEU A 79 0.98 -4.27 -10.56
C LEU A 79 2.10 -4.48 -9.52
N PHE A 80 2.37 -5.74 -9.18
CA PHE A 80 3.42 -6.12 -8.23
C PHE A 80 4.72 -6.60 -8.90
N GLU A 81 4.79 -6.59 -10.24
CA GLU A 81 6.00 -6.95 -10.96
C GLU A 81 7.06 -5.84 -10.84
N PRO A 82 8.35 -6.19 -10.64
CA PRO A 82 9.42 -5.20 -10.63
C PRO A 82 9.44 -4.38 -11.92
N PHE A 83 9.64 -3.07 -11.79
CA PHE A 83 9.72 -2.11 -12.90
C PHE A 83 8.42 -1.87 -13.65
N PHE A 84 7.31 -2.49 -13.24
CA PHE A 84 6.01 -2.21 -13.83
C PHE A 84 5.52 -0.80 -13.44
N THR A 85 5.08 -0.02 -14.42
CA THR A 85 4.50 1.31 -14.20
C THR A 85 3.53 1.67 -15.31
N THR A 86 2.38 2.26 -14.95
CA THR A 86 1.42 2.83 -15.89
C THR A 86 1.65 4.33 -16.11
N LYS A 87 2.64 4.92 -15.43
CA LYS A 87 2.90 6.38 -15.42
C LYS A 87 3.78 6.85 -16.59
N GLY A 88 4.24 5.92 -17.45
CA GLY A 88 5.07 6.20 -18.64
C GLY A 88 6.50 6.63 -18.33
N ASP A 89 7.34 6.70 -19.37
CA ASP A 89 8.68 7.28 -19.27
C ASP A 89 8.57 8.82 -19.11
N THR A 90 9.13 9.35 -18.03
CA THR A 90 9.21 10.81 -17.86
C THR A 90 10.25 11.40 -18.81
N PRO A 91 9.95 12.50 -19.53
CA PRO A 91 10.87 13.12 -20.50
C PRO A 91 12.24 13.52 -19.94
N ASP A 92 12.34 13.74 -18.62
CA ASP A 92 13.52 14.34 -17.98
C ASP A 92 14.46 13.33 -17.30
N GLY A 93 14.30 12.02 -17.56
CA GLY A 93 15.12 10.98 -16.89
C GLY A 93 14.83 10.85 -15.40
N ASP A 94 13.65 11.28 -14.98
CA ASP A 94 13.22 11.34 -13.60
C ASP A 94 12.93 9.93 -13.07
N THR A 95 13.84 9.42 -12.25
CA THR A 95 13.78 8.06 -11.67
C THR A 95 12.65 7.89 -10.66
N ARG A 96 11.82 8.91 -10.41
CA ARG A 96 10.70 8.83 -9.47
C ARG A 96 9.70 7.71 -9.78
N HIS A 97 9.57 7.29 -11.05
CA HIS A 97 8.63 6.24 -11.46
C HIS A 97 9.29 4.89 -11.78
N THR A 98 10.29 4.48 -11.00
CA THR A 98 11.00 3.20 -11.21
C THR A 98 10.13 1.93 -11.26
N GLY A 99 8.85 2.00 -10.88
CA GLY A 99 7.98 0.82 -10.79
C GLY A 99 8.37 -0.16 -9.68
N MET A 100 9.28 0.24 -8.77
CA MET A 100 9.78 -0.63 -7.71
C MET A 100 8.86 -0.69 -6.48
N GLY A 101 8.07 0.36 -6.24
CA GLY A 101 7.42 0.54 -4.92
C GLY A 101 6.47 -0.58 -4.53
N LEU A 102 5.54 -0.96 -5.41
CA LEU A 102 4.59 -2.04 -5.11
C LEU A 102 5.25 -3.42 -5.12
N ALA A 103 6.28 -3.64 -5.93
CA ALA A 103 7.06 -4.88 -5.90
C ALA A 103 7.80 -5.06 -4.56
N VAL A 104 8.42 -3.98 -4.04
CA VAL A 104 9.07 -3.98 -2.72
C VAL A 104 8.04 -4.23 -1.61
N ALA A 105 6.89 -3.55 -1.66
CA ALA A 105 5.81 -3.76 -0.70
C ALA A 105 5.32 -5.21 -0.72
N HIS A 106 5.14 -5.80 -1.92
CA HIS A 106 4.72 -7.18 -2.08
C HIS A 106 5.71 -8.17 -1.47
N GLY A 107 7.01 -8.01 -1.73
CA GLY A 107 8.06 -8.86 -1.15
C GLY A 107 8.08 -8.81 0.38
N LEU A 108 8.04 -7.60 0.96
CA LEU A 108 8.04 -7.41 2.42
C LEU A 108 6.77 -7.97 3.07
N VAL A 109 5.60 -7.75 2.47
CA VAL A 109 4.35 -8.33 3.00
C VAL A 109 4.41 -9.86 3.02
N HIS A 110 4.96 -10.47 1.98
CA HIS A 110 5.12 -11.92 1.91
C HIS A 110 6.14 -12.44 2.94
N GLU A 111 7.26 -11.73 3.13
CA GLU A 111 8.25 -12.03 4.19
C GLU A 111 7.62 -11.99 5.58
N MET A 112 6.64 -11.09 5.77
CA MET A 112 5.84 -10.99 6.98
C MET A 112 4.66 -11.99 7.04
N HIS A 113 4.67 -13.05 6.23
CA HIS A 113 3.59 -14.05 6.15
C HIS A 113 2.20 -13.46 5.87
N GLY A 114 2.16 -12.26 5.30
CA GLY A 114 0.94 -11.57 4.92
C GLY A 114 0.55 -11.83 3.47
N SER A 115 -0.58 -11.26 3.10
CA SER A 115 -1.05 -11.17 1.71
C SER A 115 -1.32 -9.72 1.35
N ILE A 116 -1.03 -9.35 0.11
CA ILE A 116 -1.34 -8.04 -0.46
C ILE A 116 -2.19 -8.25 -1.72
N THR A 117 -3.24 -7.45 -1.88
CA THR A 117 -4.10 -7.44 -3.06
C THR A 117 -4.37 -6.00 -3.48
N ALA A 118 -4.68 -5.82 -4.76
CA ALA A 118 -5.06 -4.53 -5.30
C ALA A 118 -6.31 -4.65 -6.16
N MET A 119 -7.15 -3.63 -6.14
CA MET A 119 -8.32 -3.53 -7.00
C MET A 119 -8.69 -2.07 -7.26
N ASN A 120 -9.31 -1.80 -8.40
CA ASN A 120 -9.91 -0.49 -8.63
C ASN A 120 -11.04 -0.26 -7.62
N ALA A 121 -11.01 0.89 -6.95
CA ALA A 121 -12.01 1.21 -5.95
C ALA A 121 -13.36 1.55 -6.63
N PRO A 122 -14.51 1.19 -6.03
CA PRO A 122 -15.84 1.46 -6.59
C PRO A 122 -16.13 2.94 -6.89
N GLY A 123 -15.40 3.86 -6.27
CA GLY A 123 -15.51 5.31 -6.48
C GLY A 123 -14.43 5.92 -7.38
N GLY A 124 -13.64 5.09 -8.07
CA GLY A 124 -12.42 5.51 -8.77
C GLY A 124 -11.19 5.45 -7.87
N GLY A 125 -10.01 5.33 -8.48
CA GLY A 125 -8.73 5.14 -7.81
C GLY A 125 -8.37 3.68 -7.54
N LEU A 126 -7.26 3.48 -6.84
CA LEU A 126 -6.75 2.17 -6.47
C LEU A 126 -6.99 1.92 -4.98
N ARG A 127 -7.43 0.70 -4.65
CA ARG A 127 -7.42 0.16 -3.29
C ARG A 127 -6.37 -0.93 -3.20
N VAL A 128 -5.43 -0.76 -2.28
CA VAL A 128 -4.49 -1.80 -1.85
C VAL A 128 -4.92 -2.30 -0.48
N GLU A 129 -5.06 -3.63 -0.35
CA GLU A 129 -5.40 -4.30 0.90
C GLU A 129 -4.28 -5.25 1.30
N ILE A 130 -3.83 -5.14 2.54
CA ILE A 130 -2.82 -6.01 3.13
C ILE A 130 -3.42 -6.68 4.36
N ILE A 131 -3.20 -7.98 4.48
CA ILE A 131 -3.66 -8.79 5.61
C ILE A 131 -2.44 -9.51 6.20
N TRP A 132 -2.20 -9.32 7.49
CA TRP A 132 -1.22 -10.07 8.27
C TRP A 132 -1.91 -10.92 9.34
N PRO A 133 -1.42 -12.12 9.64
CA PRO A 133 -1.87 -12.86 10.81
C PRO A 133 -1.47 -12.14 12.11
N VAL A 134 -2.38 -12.03 13.08
CA VAL A 134 -2.10 -11.56 14.44
C VAL A 134 -2.23 -12.72 15.42
N GLY A 135 -1.08 -13.26 15.81
CA GLY A 135 -0.98 -14.42 16.71
C GLY A 135 -0.81 -15.75 15.94
N GLY A 136 0.19 -16.60 16.21
CA GLY A 136 1.18 -16.58 17.29
C GLY A 136 2.61 -16.68 16.79
N ALA A 137 3.50 -15.95 17.46
CA ALA A 137 4.82 -16.51 17.76
C ALA A 137 4.60 -17.95 18.23
N GLY A 138 5.32 -18.89 17.62
CA GLY A 138 5.11 -20.31 17.82
C GLY A 138 4.76 -20.63 19.26
N ARG A 139 3.61 -21.28 19.45
CA ARG A 139 3.49 -22.24 20.53
C ARG A 139 4.61 -23.22 20.24
N SER A 140 5.75 -23.08 20.94
CA SER A 140 6.75 -24.13 21.03
C SER A 140 5.99 -25.33 21.56
N CYS A 141 5.61 -26.22 20.66
CA CYS A 141 5.14 -27.53 21.03
C CYS A 141 6.34 -28.23 21.66
N SER A 142 6.08 -28.81 22.83
CA SER A 142 6.91 -29.60 23.73
C SER A 142 8.11 -30.31 23.11
#